data_AF-P85265-F1
#
_entry.id   AF-P85265-F1
#
_cell.length_a   1.000
_cell.length_b   1.000
_cell.length_c   1.000
_cell.angle_alpha   90.00
_cell.angle_beta   90.00
_cell.angle_gamma   90.00
#
_symmetry.space_group_name_H-M   'P 1'
#
loop_
_entity.id
_entity.type
_entity.pdbx_description
1 polymer ?
#
loop_
_entity_poly.entity_id
_entity_poly.type
_entity_poly.pdbx_seq_one_letter_code
_entity_poly.pdbx_strand_id
1 'polypeptide(L)' 'GCGDINAACKSDCDCCGNSVTCDCYFTDCKCRESAIRKQF' A
#
# COMPACT_ATOMS: atom_id res chain seq x y z
N GLY A 1 12.00 3.40 7.13
CA GLY A 1 11.04 4.36 6.56
C GLY A 1 9.92 3.58 5.92
N CYS A 2 8.71 4.12 5.88
CA CYS A 2 7.63 3.60 5.05
C CYS A 2 7.65 4.31 3.68
N GLY A 3 6.99 3.74 2.68
CA GLY A 3 6.86 4.25 1.32
C GLY A 3 5.46 4.80 1.06
N ASP A 4 5.40 5.91 0.33
CA ASP A 4 4.14 6.54 -0.08
C ASP A 4 3.38 5.70 -1.12
N ILE A 5 2.20 6.17 -1.53
CA ILE A 5 1.42 5.54 -2.60
C ILE A 5 2.28 5.37 -3.86
N ASN A 6 2.26 4.17 -4.44
CA ASN A 6 3.08 3.66 -5.55
C ASN A 6 4.55 3.31 -5.20
N ALA A 7 4.99 3.48 -3.95
CA ALA A 7 6.28 2.96 -3.51
C ALA A 7 6.31 1.42 -3.57
N ALA A 8 7.47 0.86 -3.85
CA ALA A 8 7.67 -0.59 -3.82
C ALA A 8 7.51 -1.09 -2.37
N CYS A 9 6.78 -2.17 -2.19
CA CYS A 9 6.51 -2.76 -0.88
C CYS A 9 6.68 -4.28 -0.92
N LYS A 10 6.93 -4.90 0.23
CA LYS A 10 6.87 -6.36 0.42
C LYS A 10 5.78 -6.76 1.41
N SER A 11 5.30 -5.81 2.20
CA SER A 11 4.30 -5.95 3.25
C SER A 11 3.58 -4.62 3.49
N ASP A 12 2.42 -4.65 4.13
CA ASP A 12 1.68 -3.42 4.50
C ASP A 12 2.51 -2.48 5.40
N CYS A 13 3.43 -3.03 6.20
CA CYS A 13 4.34 -2.26 7.05
C CYS A 13 5.34 -1.40 6.25
N ASP A 14 5.57 -1.74 4.98
CA ASP A 14 6.38 -0.92 4.09
C ASP A 14 5.62 0.31 3.61
N CYS A 15 4.30 0.42 3.83
CA CYS A 15 3.47 1.51 3.32
C CYS A 15 3.16 2.56 4.38
N CYS A 16 3.24 3.83 3.98
CA CYS A 16 2.88 4.95 4.84
C CYS A 16 1.37 5.15 4.83
N GLY A 17 0.76 5.06 6.00
CA GLY A 17 -0.65 5.38 6.22
C GLY A 17 -1.51 4.15 6.50
N ASN A 18 -2.40 4.28 7.47
CA ASN A 18 -3.30 3.19 7.91
C ASN A 18 -4.39 2.83 6.89
N SER A 19 -4.46 3.59 5.80
CA SER A 19 -5.35 3.42 4.65
C SER A 19 -4.59 2.98 3.40
N VAL A 20 -3.32 2.60 3.52
CA VAL A 20 -2.48 2.17 2.41
C VAL A 20 -2.01 0.75 2.70
N THR A 21 -2.28 -0.16 1.77
CA THR A 21 -1.89 -1.56 1.82
C THR A 21 -0.92 -1.87 0.69
N CYS A 22 -0.06 -2.86 0.90
CA CYS A 22 0.81 -3.37 -0.14
C CYS A 22 0.02 -4.27 -1.07
N ASP A 23 -0.27 -3.77 -2.27
CA ASP A 23 -1.02 -4.49 -3.28
C ASP A 23 -0.07 -5.01 -4.37
N CYS A 24 -0.10 -6.31 -4.61
CA CYS A 24 0.78 -7.01 -5.54
C CYS A 24 0.01 -7.41 -6.81
N TYR A 25 0.34 -6.77 -7.93
CA TYR A 25 -0.17 -7.16 -9.24
C TYR A 25 0.95 -7.85 -10.03
N PHE A 26 0.71 -9.12 -10.39
CA PHE A 26 1.67 -9.99 -11.08
C PHE A 26 2.98 -10.16 -10.29
N THR A 27 3.99 -9.33 -10.56
CA THR A 27 5.31 -9.34 -9.92
C THR A 27 5.66 -7.99 -9.29
N ASP A 28 4.77 -7.01 -9.37
CA ASP A 28 4.98 -5.63 -8.93
C ASP A 28 4.09 -5.34 -7.72
N CYS A 29 4.71 -5.26 -6.55
CA CYS A 29 4.06 -4.92 -5.29
C CYS A 29 4.24 -3.44 -5.01
N LYS A 30 3.13 -2.72 -4.86
CA LYS A 30 3.12 -1.29 -4.59
C LYS A 30 2.16 -0.92 -3.48
N CYS A 31 2.50 0.10 -2.72
CA CYS A 31 1.61 0.71 -1.77
C CYS A 31 0.42 1.34 -2.51
N ARG A 32 -0.80 0.86 -2.26
CA ARG A 32 -2.05 1.35 -2.84
C ARG A 32 -3.00 1.77 -1.75
N GLU A 33 -3.80 2.79 -2.01
CA GLU A 33 -4.91 3.11 -1.10
C GLU A 33 -5.85 1.90 -1.01
N SER A 34 -6.05 1.40 0.21
CA SER A 34 -7.02 0.34 0.45
C SER A 34 -8.41 0.87 0.11
N ALA A 35 -9.07 0.27 -0.88
CA ALA A 35 -10.44 0.60 -1.26
C ALA A 35 -11.45 0.47 -0.08
N ILE A 36 -11.06 -0.23 0.98
CA ILE A 36 -11.84 -0.48 2.20
C ILE A 36 -11.93 0.78 3.10
N ARG A 37 -11.03 1.76 2.96
CA ARG A 37 -10.95 2.91 3.89
C ARG A 37 -11.53 4.24 3.37
N LYS A 38 -12.04 4.30 2.13
CA LYS A 38 -12.74 5.49 1.58
C LYS A 38 -14.25 5.53 1.92
N GLN A 39 -14.69 4.81 2.95
CA GLN A 39 -16.13 4.69 3.32
C GLN A 39 -16.48 5.22 4.72
N PHE A 40 -15.63 6.02 5.37
CA PHE A 40 -15.97 6.77 6.58
C PHE A 40 -15.50 8.22 6.50
#